data_AF-A0A6B9YXU5-F1
#
_entry.id   AF-A0A6B9YXU5-F1
#
_cell.length_a   1.000
_cell.length_b   1.000
_cell.length_c   1.000
_cell.angle_alpha   90.00
_cell.angle_beta   90.00
_cell.angle_gamma   90.00
#
_symmetry.space_group_name_H-M   'P 1'
#
loop_
_entity.id
_entity.type
_entity.pdbx_description
1 polymer ?
#
loop_
_entity_poly.entity_id
_entity_poly.type
_entity_poly.pdbx_seq_one_letter_code
_entity_poly.pdbx_strand_id
1 'polypeptide(L)'
;MEATTKIKKSVLIRQQKEAAKAIVGGASVAKLQNCPTSPRKMRLVVDLIRGENVEKALYILKFTNKEAAIRVEKLLLSAIKNWEAKNEGKRVEDSGLFVKEVSVGGGRQLKRLRPAPQGRGFRIRKRSNHVTLIVDSKNDNN
;
A
#
# COMPACT_ATOMS: atom_id res chain seq x y z
N MET A 1 22.40 44.33 -1.56
CA MET A 1 22.39 43.08 -2.35
C MET A 1 22.73 41.96 -1.39
N GLU A 2 21.74 41.20 -0.93
CA GLU A 2 21.98 40.10 0.01
C GLU A 2 22.57 38.90 -0.73
N ALA A 3 23.70 38.40 -0.22
CA ALA A 3 24.41 37.26 -0.77
C ALA A 3 23.65 35.96 -0.42
N THR A 4 23.36 35.14 -1.43
CA THR A 4 22.70 33.84 -1.22
C THR A 4 23.71 32.80 -0.70
N THR A 5 23.63 32.49 0.60
CA THR A 5 24.47 31.48 1.24
C THR A 5 24.15 30.09 0.68
N LYS A 6 25.11 29.43 0.02
CA LYS A 6 24.95 28.07 -0.53
C LYS A 6 24.79 27.04 0.60
N ILE A 7 23.60 26.47 0.73
CA ILE A 7 23.31 25.38 1.69
C ILE A 7 23.83 24.04 1.14
N LYS A 8 24.46 23.23 2.00
CA LYS A 8 24.90 21.86 1.63
C LYS A 8 23.69 20.97 1.32
N LYS A 9 23.77 20.18 0.23
CA LYS A 9 22.72 19.25 -0.22
C LYS A 9 22.21 18.30 0.88
N SER A 10 23.09 17.85 1.77
CA SER A 10 22.73 16.98 2.91
C SER A 10 21.83 17.66 3.95
N VAL A 11 22.08 18.94 4.24
CA VAL A 11 21.27 19.75 5.17
C VAL A 11 19.88 19.98 4.57
N LEU A 12 19.82 20.26 3.28
CA LEU A 12 18.57 20.46 2.54
C LEU A 12 17.70 19.19 2.53
N ILE A 13 18.30 18.00 2.31
CA ILE A 13 17.59 16.70 2.40
C ILE A 13 17.04 16.45 3.82
N ARG A 14 17.80 16.84 4.85
CA ARG A 14 17.40 16.66 6.25
C ARG A 14 16.23 17.59 6.61
N GLN A 15 16.32 18.85 6.22
CA GLN A 15 15.25 19.84 6.36
C GLN A 15 13.98 19.42 5.60
N GLN A 16 14.10 18.89 4.38
CA GLN A 16 12.97 18.35 3.62
C GLN A 16 12.32 17.14 4.32
N LYS A 17 13.11 16.22 4.89
CA LYS A 17 12.59 15.09 5.66
C LYS A 17 11.87 15.54 6.94
N GLU A 18 12.42 16.51 7.65
CA GLU A 18 11.80 17.09 8.85
C GLU A 18 10.51 17.82 8.49
N ALA A 19 10.51 18.64 7.43
CA ALA A 19 9.31 19.31 6.93
C ALA A 19 8.22 18.32 6.49
N ALA A 20 8.58 17.25 5.78
CA ALA A 20 7.63 16.21 5.38
C ALA A 20 7.09 15.39 6.57
N LYS A 21 7.91 15.19 7.61
CA LYS A 21 7.50 14.53 8.86
C LYS A 21 6.61 15.44 9.72
N ALA A 22 6.79 16.75 9.63
CA ALA A 22 6.00 17.76 10.33
C ALA A 22 4.62 18.02 9.70
N ILE A 23 4.31 17.45 8.53
CA ILE A 23 2.94 17.44 7.98
C ILE A 23 2.10 16.49 8.85
N VAL A 24 1.50 17.04 9.91
CA VAL A 24 0.57 16.37 10.80
C VAL A 24 -0.82 16.39 10.15
N GLY A 25 -1.45 15.21 10.00
CA GLY A 25 -2.81 15.08 9.46
C GLY A 25 -2.95 14.63 8.00
N GLY A 26 -1.90 14.09 7.38
CA GLY A 26 -1.90 13.63 5.98
C GLY A 26 -2.12 12.12 5.79
N ALA A 27 -2.11 11.69 4.52
CA ALA A 27 -2.28 10.30 4.09
C ALA A 27 -1.58 9.26 4.98
N SER A 28 -2.30 8.17 5.26
CA SER A 28 -1.78 7.01 5.99
C SER A 28 -1.32 5.94 5.00
N VAL A 29 -0.22 5.26 5.34
CA VAL A 29 0.37 4.21 4.51
C VAL A 29 0.38 2.91 5.30
N ALA A 30 -0.08 1.83 4.67
CA ALA A 30 0.04 0.48 5.18
C ALA A 30 0.78 -0.41 4.17
N LYS A 31 1.56 -1.37 4.68
CA LYS A 31 2.40 -2.25 3.85
C LYS A 31 2.22 -3.70 4.27
N LEU A 32 1.96 -4.56 3.29
CA LEU A 32 1.99 -6.02 3.44
C LEU A 32 3.22 -6.57 2.70
N GLN A 33 4.18 -7.09 3.46
CA GLN A 33 5.47 -7.57 2.93
C GLN A 33 5.54 -9.10 2.88
N ASN A 34 6.37 -9.61 1.95
CA ASN A 34 6.64 -11.04 1.76
C ASN A 34 5.42 -11.97 1.66
N CYS A 35 4.31 -11.48 1.12
CA CYS A 35 3.09 -12.27 1.03
C CYS A 35 3.27 -13.41 -0.02
N PRO A 36 2.97 -14.69 0.32
CA PRO A 36 3.26 -15.85 -0.53
C PRO A 36 2.20 -16.05 -1.62
N THR A 37 1.87 -14.97 -2.34
CA THR A 37 0.92 -14.97 -3.45
C THR A 37 1.53 -14.28 -4.68
N SER A 38 1.12 -14.72 -5.87
CA SER A 38 1.55 -14.10 -7.12
C SER A 38 1.05 -12.65 -7.22
N PRO A 39 1.90 -11.68 -7.62
CA PRO A 39 1.49 -10.29 -7.83
C PRO A 39 0.25 -10.14 -8.71
N ARG A 40 0.14 -10.94 -9.77
CA ARG A 40 -0.98 -10.89 -10.72
C ARG A 40 -2.33 -11.19 -10.07
N LYS A 41 -2.38 -12.14 -9.12
CA LYS A 41 -3.62 -12.50 -8.42
C LYS A 41 -4.07 -11.39 -7.46
N MET A 42 -3.13 -10.70 -6.82
CA MET A 42 -3.46 -9.54 -5.98
C MET A 42 -3.92 -8.34 -6.80
N ARG A 43 -3.30 -8.07 -7.96
CA ARG A 43 -3.69 -6.92 -8.81
C ARG A 43 -5.17 -6.96 -9.19
N LEU A 44 -5.68 -8.13 -9.57
CA LEU A 44 -7.10 -8.31 -9.88
C LEU A 44 -8.05 -7.86 -8.76
N VAL A 45 -7.64 -7.98 -7.49
CA VAL A 45 -8.46 -7.56 -6.34
C VAL A 45 -8.21 -6.09 -6.02
N VAL A 46 -6.95 -5.67 -6.04
CA VAL A 46 -6.53 -4.31 -5.75
C VAL A 46 -7.12 -3.29 -6.74
N ASP A 47 -7.26 -3.68 -8.01
CA ASP A 47 -7.84 -2.84 -9.04
C ASP A 47 -9.33 -2.53 -8.78
N LEU A 48 -10.05 -3.38 -8.03
CA LEU A 48 -11.47 -3.15 -7.67
C LEU A 48 -11.66 -2.08 -6.59
N ILE A 49 -10.65 -1.87 -5.74
CA ILE A 49 -10.75 -0.95 -4.59
C ILE A 49 -10.03 0.37 -4.82
N ARG A 50 -9.33 0.54 -5.96
CA ARG A 50 -8.56 1.75 -6.25
C ARG A 50 -9.52 2.92 -6.48
N GLY A 51 -9.37 3.99 -5.71
CA GLY A 51 -10.20 5.20 -5.81
C GLY A 51 -11.58 5.06 -5.16
N GLU A 52 -11.91 3.91 -4.57
CA GLU A 52 -13.18 3.71 -3.88
C GLU A 52 -13.13 4.26 -2.46
N ASN A 53 -14.31 4.63 -1.95
CA ASN A 53 -14.48 4.96 -0.53
C ASN A 53 -14.15 3.74 0.34
N VAL A 54 -13.59 3.97 1.52
CA VAL A 54 -13.08 2.90 2.38
C VAL A 54 -14.18 1.91 2.78
N GLU A 55 -15.38 2.39 3.09
CA GLU A 55 -16.53 1.53 3.43
C GLU A 55 -16.91 0.61 2.26
N LYS A 56 -17.07 1.20 1.07
CA LYS A 56 -17.38 0.45 -0.15
C LYS A 56 -16.27 -0.55 -0.49
N ALA A 57 -15.01 -0.16 -0.32
CA ALA A 57 -13.86 -1.05 -0.50
C ALA A 57 -13.90 -2.24 0.47
N LEU A 58 -14.26 -2.04 1.75
CA LEU A 58 -14.43 -3.13 2.72
C LEU A 58 -15.52 -4.11 2.28
N TYR A 59 -16.67 -3.61 1.81
CA TYR A 59 -17.74 -4.47 1.29
C TYR A 59 -17.30 -5.26 0.05
N ILE A 60 -16.66 -4.59 -0.93
CA ILE A 60 -16.14 -5.24 -2.13
C ILE A 60 -15.18 -6.37 -1.74
N LEU A 61 -14.24 -6.11 -0.83
CA LEU A 61 -13.25 -7.11 -0.40
C LEU A 61 -13.90 -8.29 0.32
N LYS A 62 -14.90 -8.03 1.19
CA LYS A 62 -15.59 -9.07 1.96
C LYS A 62 -16.37 -10.05 1.08
N PHE A 63 -16.99 -9.56 0.01
CA PHE A 63 -17.81 -10.39 -0.90
C PHE A 63 -17.08 -10.85 -2.16
N THR A 64 -15.82 -10.44 -2.37
CA THR A 64 -15.03 -10.92 -3.49
C THR A 64 -14.59 -12.35 -3.27
N ASN A 65 -14.99 -13.26 -4.17
CA ASN A 65 -14.59 -14.67 -4.15
C ASN A 65 -13.14 -14.89 -4.65
N LYS A 66 -12.16 -14.27 -3.98
CA LYS A 66 -10.73 -14.45 -4.22
C LYS A 66 -10.01 -14.50 -2.86
N GLU A 67 -9.15 -15.50 -2.67
CA GLU A 67 -8.31 -15.62 -1.46
C GLU A 67 -7.46 -14.36 -1.19
N ALA A 68 -7.06 -13.66 -2.25
CA ALA A 68 -6.33 -12.40 -2.17
C ALA A 68 -7.10 -11.31 -1.40
N ALA A 69 -8.44 -11.30 -1.48
CA ALA A 69 -9.28 -10.29 -0.84
C ALA A 69 -9.16 -10.29 0.68
N ILE A 70 -9.14 -11.47 1.31
CA ILE A 70 -8.99 -11.64 2.76
C ILE A 70 -7.71 -10.96 3.27
N ARG A 71 -6.63 -11.02 2.49
CA ARG A 71 -5.33 -10.43 2.89
C ARG A 71 -5.31 -8.91 2.68
N VAL A 72 -5.99 -8.42 1.64
CA VAL A 72 -6.11 -6.99 1.34
C VAL A 72 -7.08 -6.31 2.31
N GLU A 73 -8.16 -6.99 2.73
CA GLU A 73 -9.09 -6.53 3.76
C GLU A 73 -8.37 -6.25 5.08
N LYS A 74 -7.56 -7.19 5.56
CA LYS A 74 -6.73 -6.99 6.76
C LYS A 74 -5.77 -5.81 6.61
N LEU A 75 -5.20 -5.61 5.42
CA LEU A 75 -4.32 -4.48 5.15
C LEU A 75 -5.08 -3.14 5.17
N LEU A 76 -6.29 -3.10 4.62
CA LEU A 76 -7.14 -1.92 4.62
C LEU A 76 -7.57 -1.55 6.05
N LEU A 77 -7.98 -2.53 6.86
CA LEU A 77 -8.28 -2.32 8.28
C LEU A 77 -7.07 -1.75 9.04
N SER A 78 -5.87 -2.28 8.77
CA SER A 78 -4.64 -1.73 9.35
C SER A 78 -4.37 -0.30 8.89
N ALA A 79 -4.67 0.05 7.63
CA ALA A 79 -4.50 1.40 7.11
C ALA A 79 -5.45 2.40 7.77
N ILE A 80 -6.70 2.01 8.03
CA ILE A 80 -7.67 2.81 8.79
C ILE A 80 -7.15 3.07 10.19
N LYS A 81 -6.69 2.03 10.90
CA LYS A 81 -6.10 2.19 12.24
C LYS A 81 -4.86 3.08 12.26
N ASN A 82 -4.00 2.97 11.25
CA ASN A 82 -2.85 3.87 11.11
C ASN A 82 -3.25 5.32 10.83
N TRP A 83 -4.38 5.54 10.16
CA TRP A 83 -4.91 6.88 9.90
C TRP A 83 -5.53 7.47 11.17
N GLU A 84 -6.36 6.71 11.89
CA GLU A 84 -6.94 7.09 13.19
C GLU A 84 -5.85 7.54 14.17
N ALA A 85 -4.76 6.77 14.28
CA ALA A 85 -3.65 7.09 15.19
C ALA A 85 -2.86 8.35 14.78
N LYS A 86 -2.91 8.77 13.52
CA LYS A 86 -2.24 10.00 13.05
C LYS A 86 -3.12 11.24 13.17
N ASN A 87 -4.44 11.06 13.14
CA ASN A 87 -5.43 12.12 13.07
C ASN A 87 -6.29 12.10 14.35
N GLU A 88 -5.63 12.17 15.51
CA GLU A 88 -6.28 12.20 16.81
C GLU A 88 -7.34 13.32 16.86
N GLY A 89 -8.59 12.95 17.16
CA GLY A 89 -9.72 13.88 17.24
C GLY A 89 -10.61 13.99 15.99
N LYS A 90 -10.24 13.39 14.85
CA LYS A 90 -11.13 13.28 13.67
C LYS A 90 -11.76 11.89 13.60
N ARG A 91 -13.09 11.82 13.47
CA ARG A 91 -13.80 10.57 13.27
C ARG A 91 -13.66 10.09 11.82
N VAL A 92 -13.52 8.78 11.65
CA VAL A 92 -13.37 8.15 10.34
C VAL A 92 -14.61 8.38 9.46
N GLU A 93 -15.80 8.31 10.07
CA GLU A 93 -17.09 8.49 9.38
C GLU A 93 -17.23 9.89 8.75
N ASP A 94 -16.80 10.93 9.46
CA ASP A 94 -16.92 12.32 9.01
C ASP A 94 -15.85 12.72 7.98
N SER A 95 -14.81 11.91 7.81
CA SER A 95 -13.59 12.28 7.08
C SER A 95 -13.60 11.91 5.59
N GLY A 96 -14.64 11.22 5.11
CA GLY A 96 -14.74 10.80 3.71
C GLY A 96 -13.50 10.03 3.24
N LEU A 97 -13.05 9.05 4.02
CA LEU A 97 -11.80 8.35 3.78
C LEU A 97 -11.89 7.51 2.49
N PHE A 98 -10.90 7.62 1.62
CA PHE A 98 -10.85 6.90 0.36
C PHE A 98 -9.48 6.26 0.11
N VAL A 99 -9.49 5.26 -0.75
CA VAL A 99 -8.27 4.56 -1.15
C VAL A 99 -7.58 5.36 -2.26
N LYS A 100 -6.62 6.19 -1.88
CA LYS A 100 -5.89 7.08 -2.80
C LYS A 100 -5.02 6.32 -3.80
N GLU A 101 -4.18 5.43 -3.30
CA GLU A 101 -3.29 4.65 -4.15
C GLU A 101 -3.08 3.25 -3.57
N VAL A 102 -3.08 2.25 -4.46
CA VAL A 102 -2.67 0.90 -4.11
C VAL A 102 -1.77 0.33 -5.18
N SER A 103 -0.59 -0.13 -4.75
CA SER A 103 0.42 -0.70 -5.64
C SER A 103 0.81 -2.11 -5.19
N VAL A 104 1.04 -2.98 -6.17
CA VAL A 104 1.46 -4.37 -5.96
C VAL A 104 2.79 -4.60 -6.67
N GLY A 105 3.86 -4.63 -5.88
CA GLY A 105 5.21 -4.96 -6.31
C GLY A 105 5.49 -6.46 -6.35
N GLY A 106 6.53 -6.84 -7.10
CA GLY A 106 7.10 -8.18 -7.02
C GLY A 106 7.94 -8.34 -5.76
N GLY A 107 7.92 -9.53 -5.16
CA GLY A 107 8.78 -9.89 -4.05
C GLY A 107 9.78 -10.98 -4.43
N ARG A 108 10.46 -11.53 -3.41
CA ARG A 108 11.38 -12.66 -3.57
C ARG A 108 10.68 -13.84 -4.25
N GLN A 109 11.36 -14.46 -5.22
CA GLN A 109 10.84 -15.63 -5.91
C GLN A 109 11.65 -16.88 -5.54
N LEU A 110 10.99 -17.87 -4.96
CA LEU A 110 11.60 -19.16 -4.69
C LEU A 110 11.55 -20.04 -5.94
N LYS A 111 12.70 -20.60 -6.31
CA LYS A 111 12.85 -21.55 -7.44
C LYS A 111 12.81 -22.97 -6.86
N ARG A 112 12.01 -23.85 -7.45
CA ARG A 112 11.92 -25.28 -7.09
C ARG A 112 12.03 -26.12 -8.37
N LEU A 113 12.59 -27.31 -8.26
CA LEU A 113 12.64 -28.27 -9.35
C LEU A 113 11.46 -29.24 -9.22
N ARG A 114 10.87 -29.63 -10.36
CA ARG A 114 9.90 -30.71 -10.45
C ARG A 114 10.41 -31.74 -11.47
N PRO A 115 10.47 -33.03 -11.11
CA PRO A 115 10.79 -34.09 -12.07
C PRO A 115 9.82 -34.07 -13.25
N ALA A 116 10.33 -34.26 -14.46
CA ALA A 116 9.57 -34.31 -15.69
C ALA A 116 9.97 -35.55 -16.52
N PRO A 117 9.15 -35.96 -17.51
CA PRO A 117 9.44 -37.16 -18.31
C PRO A 117 10.79 -37.10 -19.02
N GLN A 118 11.36 -38.29 -19.29
CA GLN A 118 12.65 -38.46 -19.97
C GLN A 118 13.83 -37.81 -19.21
N GLY A 119 13.85 -37.92 -17.88
CA GLY A 119 14.94 -37.39 -17.03
C GLY A 119 15.04 -35.86 -17.00
N ARG A 120 14.02 -35.13 -17.48
CA ARG A 120 14.02 -33.66 -17.50
C ARG A 120 13.67 -33.07 -16.13
N GLY A 121 14.10 -31.83 -15.89
CA GLY A 121 13.75 -31.06 -14.69
C GLY A 121 13.07 -29.74 -15.02
N PHE A 122 11.78 -29.61 -14.68
CA PHE A 122 11.05 -28.35 -14.88
C PHE A 122 11.19 -27.43 -13.67
N ARG A 123 11.31 -26.13 -13.92
CA ARG A 123 11.46 -25.11 -12.87
C ARG A 123 10.11 -24.52 -12.49
N ILE A 124 9.73 -24.67 -11.22
CA ILE A 124 8.57 -24.00 -10.62
C ILE A 124 9.03 -22.72 -9.93
N ARG A 125 8.31 -21.63 -10.18
CA ARG A 125 8.55 -20.31 -9.58
C ARG A 125 7.45 -20.01 -8.56
N LYS A 126 7.75 -20.09 -7.27
CA LYS A 126 6.85 -19.64 -6.20
C LYS A 126 7.12 -18.16 -5.95
N ARG A 127 6.26 -17.31 -6.52
CA ARG A 127 6.37 -15.85 -6.44
C ARG A 127 5.75 -15.35 -5.13
N SER A 128 6.40 -14.36 -4.53
CA SER A 128 5.82 -13.51 -3.49
C SER A 128 5.58 -12.11 -4.02
N ASN A 129 4.89 -11.29 -3.23
CA ASN A 129 4.61 -9.90 -3.55
C ASN A 129 4.64 -8.99 -2.32
N HIS A 130 4.60 -7.69 -2.61
CA HIS A 130 4.53 -6.62 -1.64
C HIS A 130 3.39 -5.70 -2.03
N VAL A 131 2.48 -5.42 -1.10
CA VAL A 131 1.34 -4.52 -1.33
C VAL A 131 1.54 -3.28 -0.48
N THR A 132 1.42 -2.12 -1.12
CA THR A 132 1.40 -0.81 -0.44
C THR A 132 0.05 -0.19 -0.70
N LEU A 133 -0.61 0.24 0.37
CA LEU A 133 -1.93 0.85 0.33
C LEU A 133 -1.84 2.20 1.04
N ILE A 134 -2.38 3.23 0.39
CA ILE A 134 -2.40 4.60 0.88
C ILE A 134 -3.87 5.02 0.99
N VAL A 135 -4.29 5.39 2.20
CA VAL A 135 -5.59 6.01 2.46
C VAL A 135 -5.40 7.49 2.75
N ASP A 136 -6.33 8.29 2.25
CA ASP A 136 -6.33 9.74 2.45
C ASP A 136 -7.75 10.21 2.73
N SER A 137 -7.88 11.34 3.41
CA SER A 137 -9.16 12.03 3.55
C SER A 137 -9.40 12.86 2.29
N LYS A 138 -10.63 12.86 1.78
CA LYS A 138 -11.00 13.72 0.66
C LYS A 138 -11.04 15.16 1.16
N ASN A 139 -9.98 15.93 0.85
CA ASN A 139 -9.96 17.35 1.10
C ASN A 139 -10.56 18.02 -0.14
N ASP A 140 -11.80 18.50 -0.04
CA ASP A 140 -12.52 19.20 -1.12
C ASP A 140 -11.95 20.62 -1.34
N ASN A 141 -10.67 20.69 -1.68
CA ASN A 141 -10.01 21.91 -2.17
C ASN A 141 -9.58 21.68 -3.63
N ASN A 142 -10.56 21.51 -4.53
CA ASN A 142 -10.58 22.02 -5.91
C ASN A 142 -11.92 21.68 -6.58
#